data_AF-A0A7K1SGY9-F1
#
_entry.id   AF-A0A7K1SGY9-F1
#
_cell.length_a   1.000
_cell.length_b   1.000
_cell.length_c   1.000
_cell.angle_alpha   90.00
_cell.angle_beta   90.00
_cell.angle_gamma   90.00
#
_symmetry.space_group_name_H-M   'P 1'
#
loop_
_entity.id
_entity.type
_entity.pdbx_description
1 polymer ?
#
loop_
_entity_poly.entity_id
_entity_poly.type
_entity_poly.pdbx_seq_one_letter_code
_entity_poly.pdbx_strand_id
1 'polypeptide(L)'
;MKITHVATILTLICAFSLSSCSKKSDDIAPNPTTTQATVDFQVKVDGKAYTPDYAYALATFPGANGYFAIYGLDSKTSDVVALALPSTAVEGTYPLSNINIGILTINKEDFSTVNGGTGSITITKKTATYMTGTFSFTAYDASGTVKRTLTEGSFNVNIRQ
;
A
#
# COMPACT_ATOMS: atom_id res chain seq x y z
N MET A 1 16.67 -20.83 49.10
CA MET A 1 16.69 -22.32 49.07
C MET A 1 15.34 -22.79 49.59
N LYS A 2 14.50 -23.60 48.95
CA LYS A 2 14.58 -24.53 47.81
C LYS A 2 13.12 -24.71 47.28
N ILE A 3 12.91 -24.66 45.97
CA ILE A 3 12.58 -25.81 45.07
C ILE A 3 11.17 -26.39 45.29
N THR A 4 10.26 -25.96 44.42
CA THR A 4 9.39 -26.71 43.48
C THR A 4 8.98 -28.17 43.74
N HIS A 5 7.80 -28.48 43.17
CA HIS A 5 7.18 -29.78 42.80
C HIS A 5 6.23 -30.33 43.89
N VAL A 6 5.03 -30.87 43.61
CA VAL A 6 4.63 -31.84 42.58
C VAL A 6 3.08 -31.85 42.45
N ALA A 7 2.61 -31.91 41.19
CA ALA A 7 1.39 -32.49 40.63
C ALA A 7 0.13 -32.82 41.48
N THR A 8 -1.03 -32.38 40.97
CA THR A 8 -2.27 -33.17 41.05
C THR A 8 -3.13 -32.96 39.80
N ILE A 9 -3.23 -34.01 38.98
CA ILE A 9 -4.21 -34.17 37.90
C ILE A 9 -5.56 -34.46 38.56
N LEU A 10 -6.60 -33.69 38.23
CA LEU A 10 -7.98 -34.01 38.60
C LEU A 10 -8.91 -33.85 37.40
N THR A 11 -9.27 -35.00 36.84
CA THR A 11 -10.33 -35.20 35.85
C THR A 11 -11.68 -34.98 36.52
N LEU A 12 -12.52 -34.07 36.00
CA LEU A 12 -13.95 -34.11 36.28
C LEU A 12 -14.78 -33.79 35.04
N ILE A 13 -15.61 -34.78 34.71
CA ILE A 13 -16.57 -34.86 33.62
C ILE A 13 -17.79 -34.02 33.98
N CYS A 14 -18.23 -33.14 33.08
CA CYS A 14 -19.59 -32.61 33.06
C CYS A 14 -20.21 -32.83 31.68
N ALA A 15 -21.16 -33.76 31.63
CA ALA A 15 -22.06 -33.99 30.52
C ALA A 15 -23.29 -33.05 30.62
N PHE A 16 -23.99 -32.96 29.48
CA PHE A 16 -25.31 -32.38 29.24
C PHE A 16 -25.41 -30.90 28.88
N SER A 17 -25.64 -30.66 27.59
CA SER A 17 -26.91 -30.06 27.16
C SER A 17 -27.18 -30.40 25.69
N LEU A 18 -28.16 -31.29 25.48
CA LEU A 18 -28.90 -31.40 24.24
C LEU A 18 -29.83 -30.18 24.18
N SER A 19 -29.71 -29.37 23.13
CA SER A 19 -30.78 -28.47 22.72
C SER A 19 -31.04 -28.66 21.25
N SER A 20 -32.17 -29.31 21.02
CA SER A 20 -32.89 -29.44 19.76
C SER A 20 -33.14 -28.07 19.15
N CYS A 21 -32.83 -27.93 17.86
CA CYS A 21 -33.51 -26.97 16.98
C CYS A 21 -33.48 -27.51 15.55
N SER A 22 -34.48 -28.33 15.21
CA SER A 22 -34.85 -28.64 13.85
C SER A 22 -35.61 -27.46 13.25
N LYS A 23 -34.95 -26.66 12.41
CA LYS A 23 -35.60 -25.90 11.34
C LYS A 23 -34.77 -26.00 10.07
N LYS A 24 -35.38 -26.64 9.07
CA LYS A 24 -35.03 -26.56 7.65
C LYS A 24 -34.90 -25.08 7.30
N SER A 25 -33.68 -24.61 7.04
CA SER A 25 -33.42 -23.34 6.37
C SER A 25 -32.91 -23.67 4.99
N ASP A 26 -33.57 -23.08 4.00
CA ASP A 26 -33.20 -23.17 2.61
C ASP A 26 -31.74 -22.77 2.43
N ASP A 27 -31.03 -23.51 1.58
CA ASP A 27 -29.65 -23.23 1.16
C ASP A 27 -29.57 -21.83 0.56
N ILE A 28 -29.29 -20.83 1.39
CA ILE A 28 -28.72 -19.58 0.91
C ILE A 28 -27.23 -19.87 0.70
N ALA A 29 -26.90 -20.29 -0.52
CA ALA A 29 -25.52 -20.27 -1.01
C ALA A 29 -24.93 -18.88 -0.67
N PRO A 30 -23.74 -18.80 -0.05
CA PRO A 30 -23.11 -17.52 0.17
C PRO A 30 -22.93 -16.84 -1.18
N ASN A 31 -23.61 -15.70 -1.35
CA ASN A 31 -23.38 -14.76 -2.42
C ASN A 31 -21.85 -14.57 -2.54
N PRO A 32 -21.23 -14.68 -3.73
CA PRO A 32 -19.81 -14.43 -3.86
C PRO A 32 -19.54 -13.01 -3.38
N THR A 33 -18.99 -12.88 -2.18
CA THR A 33 -18.42 -11.65 -1.67
C THR A 33 -17.40 -11.23 -2.71
N THR A 34 -17.71 -10.21 -3.51
CA THR A 34 -16.71 -9.51 -4.30
C THR A 34 -15.66 -9.06 -3.30
N THR A 35 -14.54 -9.75 -3.24
CA THR A 35 -13.41 -9.41 -2.36
C THR A 35 -12.92 -8.07 -2.87
N GLN A 36 -13.44 -6.98 -2.29
CA GLN A 36 -12.97 -5.64 -2.60
C GLN A 36 -11.51 -5.63 -2.19
N ALA A 37 -10.63 -5.50 -3.18
CA ALA A 37 -9.21 -5.49 -2.94
C ALA A 37 -8.89 -4.39 -1.92
N THR A 38 -8.21 -4.75 -0.85
CA THR A 38 -7.84 -3.82 0.22
C THR A 38 -6.99 -2.71 -0.37
N VAL A 39 -7.47 -1.47 -0.30
CA VAL A 39 -6.70 -0.30 -0.71
C VAL A 39 -5.53 -0.12 0.25
N ASP A 40 -4.32 -0.03 -0.27
CA ASP A 40 -3.09 -0.03 0.51
C ASP A 40 -1.94 0.69 -0.22
N PHE A 41 -1.05 1.30 0.55
CA PHE A 41 0.20 1.87 0.08
C PHE A 41 1.24 1.75 1.19
N GLN A 42 2.39 1.15 0.88
CA GLN A 42 3.47 0.94 1.83
C GLN A 42 4.81 1.08 1.15
N VAL A 43 5.81 1.58 1.88
CA VAL A 43 7.20 1.70 1.42
C VAL A 43 8.13 1.87 2.61
N LYS A 44 9.41 1.57 2.44
CA LYS A 44 10.46 1.95 3.38
C LYS A 44 11.20 3.19 2.87
N VAL A 45 11.23 4.25 3.67
CA VAL A 45 12.05 5.45 3.41
C VAL A 45 13.30 5.36 4.29
N ASP A 46 14.47 5.26 3.66
CA ASP A 46 15.76 5.04 4.33
C ASP A 46 15.71 3.85 5.32
N GLY A 47 15.02 2.78 4.91
CA GLY A 47 14.84 1.56 5.70
C GLY A 47 13.74 1.62 6.77
N LYS A 48 13.14 2.79 7.03
CA LYS A 48 12.02 2.94 7.97
C LYS A 48 10.68 2.81 7.28
N ALA A 49 9.76 2.05 7.88
CA ALA A 49 8.42 1.90 7.33
C ALA A 49 7.68 3.25 7.28
N TYR A 50 7.09 3.54 6.13
CA TYR A 50 6.15 4.61 5.90
C TYR A 50 4.83 3.98 5.40
N THR A 51 3.80 4.11 6.23
CA THR A 51 2.47 3.50 6.02
C THR A 51 1.41 4.60 6.11
N PRO A 52 1.20 5.36 5.02
CA PRO A 52 0.22 6.44 4.98
C PRO A 52 -1.20 5.93 5.21
N ASP A 53 -2.08 6.79 5.73
CA ASP A 53 -3.48 6.46 5.97
C ASP A 53 -4.39 6.69 4.76
N TYR A 54 -3.92 7.42 3.75
CA TYR A 54 -4.57 7.55 2.46
C TYR A 54 -3.74 6.96 1.32
N ALA A 55 -4.38 6.10 0.54
CA ALA A 55 -3.84 5.55 -0.70
C ALA A 55 -4.86 5.71 -1.84
N TYR A 56 -4.49 6.39 -2.92
CA TYR A 56 -5.37 6.61 -4.07
C TYR A 56 -4.56 6.96 -5.32
N ALA A 57 -5.18 6.84 -6.49
CA ALA A 57 -4.67 7.44 -7.72
C ALA A 57 -5.63 8.53 -8.23
N LEU A 58 -5.09 9.58 -8.85
CA LEU A 58 -5.86 10.58 -9.60
C LEU A 58 -5.67 10.34 -11.09
N ALA A 59 -6.77 10.28 -11.85
CA ALA A 59 -6.74 10.11 -13.30
C ALA A 59 -6.04 11.28 -14.03
N THR A 60 -6.02 12.45 -13.41
CA THR A 60 -5.29 13.64 -13.85
C THR A 60 -4.39 14.17 -12.75
N PHE A 61 -3.10 14.27 -13.03
CA PHE A 61 -2.13 14.88 -12.13
C PHE A 61 -2.21 16.41 -12.19
N PRO A 62 -2.43 17.11 -11.07
CA PRO A 62 -2.37 18.57 -11.04
C PRO A 62 -0.99 19.06 -11.52
N GLY A 63 -0.97 19.91 -12.54
CA GLY A 63 0.26 20.50 -13.07
C GLY A 63 0.90 19.76 -14.24
N ALA A 64 0.41 18.57 -14.63
CA ALA A 64 0.84 17.92 -15.88
C ALA A 64 -0.32 17.24 -16.60
N ASN A 65 -0.78 17.85 -17.70
CA ASN A 65 -1.81 17.25 -18.55
C ASN A 65 -1.31 15.92 -19.13
N GLY A 66 -2.19 14.91 -19.14
CA GLY A 66 -1.87 13.59 -19.68
C GLY A 66 -1.09 12.67 -18.74
N TYR A 67 -1.05 12.98 -17.45
CA TYR A 67 -0.49 12.12 -16.41
C TYR A 67 -1.57 11.67 -15.42
N PHE A 68 -1.46 10.45 -14.91
CA PHE A 68 -2.07 10.08 -13.64
C PHE A 68 -1.00 10.12 -12.55
N ALA A 69 -1.43 10.19 -11.30
CA ALA A 69 -0.52 9.98 -10.17
C ALA A 69 -1.11 9.07 -9.11
N ILE A 70 -0.25 8.23 -8.54
CA ILE A 70 -0.54 7.38 -7.38
C ILE A 70 0.02 8.07 -6.14
N TYR A 71 -0.76 8.12 -5.07
CA TYR A 71 -0.42 8.80 -3.83
C TYR A 71 -0.49 7.84 -2.65
N GLY A 72 0.52 7.91 -1.79
CA GLY A 72 0.44 7.57 -0.38
C GLY A 72 0.59 8.85 0.44
N LEU A 73 -0.43 9.25 1.19
CA LEU A 73 -0.48 10.48 1.98
C LEU A 73 -0.75 10.15 3.45
N ASP A 74 0.09 10.66 4.35
CA ASP A 74 -0.17 10.65 5.78
C ASP A 74 -0.88 11.95 6.16
N SER A 75 -2.16 11.85 6.53
CA SER A 75 -2.98 13.02 6.83
C SER A 75 -2.58 13.77 8.11
N LYS A 76 -1.81 13.13 8.99
CA LYS A 76 -1.39 13.71 10.28
C LYS A 76 -0.14 14.56 10.12
N THR A 77 0.80 14.11 9.29
CA THR A 77 2.06 14.81 9.05
C THR A 77 2.06 15.63 7.76
N SER A 78 1.10 15.36 6.86
CA SER A 78 1.09 15.84 5.47
C SER A 78 2.28 15.34 4.65
N ASP A 79 2.98 14.29 5.10
CA ASP A 79 4.00 13.63 4.31
C ASP A 79 3.33 12.88 3.15
N VAL A 80 3.97 12.88 1.98
CA VAL A 80 3.43 12.26 0.77
C VAL A 80 4.51 11.59 -0.05
N VAL A 81 4.18 10.42 -0.60
CA VAL A 81 4.90 9.79 -1.72
C VAL A 81 3.96 9.79 -2.91
N ALA A 82 4.41 10.35 -4.04
CA ALA A 82 3.66 10.35 -5.29
C ALA A 82 4.46 9.74 -6.43
N LEU A 83 3.78 8.97 -7.27
CA LEU A 83 4.32 8.37 -8.49
C LEU A 83 3.51 8.90 -9.67
N ALA A 84 4.13 9.66 -10.57
CA ALA A 84 3.48 10.20 -11.76
C ALA A 84 3.94 9.46 -13.02
N LEU A 85 2.98 8.99 -13.82
CA LEU A 85 3.23 8.34 -15.11
C LEU A 85 2.25 8.87 -16.17
N PRO A 86 2.60 8.81 -17.47
CA PRO A 86 1.67 9.16 -18.53
C PRO A 86 0.36 8.35 -18.41
N SER A 87 -0.78 8.97 -18.75
CA SER A 87 -2.10 8.35 -18.68
C SER A 87 -2.22 7.10 -19.56
N THR A 88 -1.42 7.05 -20.62
CA THR A 88 -1.26 5.93 -21.55
C THR A 88 -0.47 4.75 -20.98
N ALA A 89 0.19 4.89 -19.83
CA ALA A 89 0.92 3.78 -19.22
C ALA A 89 -0.05 2.64 -18.87
N VAL A 90 0.29 1.44 -19.34
CA VAL A 90 -0.43 0.17 -19.08
C VAL A 90 0.38 -0.69 -18.12
N GLU A 91 -0.01 -1.95 -17.94
CA GLU A 91 0.79 -2.92 -17.18
C GLU A 91 2.21 -3.04 -17.76
N GLY A 92 3.22 -3.03 -16.88
CA GLY A 92 4.63 -3.01 -17.28
C GLY A 92 5.54 -2.33 -16.25
N THR A 93 6.85 -2.37 -16.52
CA THR A 93 7.87 -1.72 -15.69
C THR A 93 8.43 -0.50 -16.40
N TYR A 94 8.41 0.63 -15.69
CA TYR A 94 8.75 1.95 -16.18
C TYR A 94 9.96 2.47 -15.40
N PRO A 95 11.11 2.71 -16.08
CA PRO A 95 12.24 3.36 -15.44
C PRO A 95 11.88 4.80 -15.08
N LEU A 96 12.33 5.24 -13.92
CA LEU A 96 12.22 6.62 -13.50
C LEU A 96 13.12 7.51 -14.35
N SER A 97 12.58 8.66 -14.73
CA SER A 97 13.18 9.63 -15.64
C SER A 97 12.46 10.97 -15.51
N ASN A 98 12.64 11.86 -16.48
CA ASN A 98 11.83 13.09 -16.60
C ASN A 98 10.41 12.83 -17.12
N ILE A 99 10.08 11.57 -17.46
CA ILE A 99 8.74 11.15 -17.89
C ILE A 99 8.04 10.44 -16.72
N ASN A 100 8.60 9.34 -16.22
CA ASN A 100 8.03 8.64 -15.06
C ASN A 100 8.72 9.16 -13.79
N ILE A 101 7.98 9.78 -12.89
CA ILE A 101 8.56 10.59 -11.82
C ILE A 101 8.14 10.04 -10.45
N GLY A 102 9.09 9.95 -9.53
CA GLY A 102 8.85 9.77 -8.10
C GLY A 102 9.04 11.09 -7.37
N ILE A 103 8.08 11.43 -6.51
CA ILE A 103 8.09 12.63 -5.67
C ILE A 103 7.89 12.17 -4.23
N LEU A 104 8.62 12.78 -3.31
CA LEU A 104 8.52 12.55 -1.88
C LEU A 104 8.56 13.91 -1.18
N THR A 105 7.58 14.18 -0.33
CA THR A 105 7.68 15.22 0.69
C THR A 105 7.62 14.53 2.04
N ILE A 106 8.68 14.61 2.83
CA ILE A 106 8.73 14.00 4.16
C ILE A 106 9.39 14.93 5.15
N ASN A 107 8.78 15.12 6.33
CA ASN A 107 9.24 16.07 7.34
C ASN A 107 9.47 17.48 6.78
N LYS A 108 8.62 17.92 5.84
CA LYS A 108 8.70 19.22 5.14
C LYS A 108 9.93 19.39 4.23
N GLU A 109 10.59 18.30 3.86
CA GLU A 109 11.65 18.29 2.85
C GLU A 109 11.12 17.65 1.56
N ASP A 110 11.41 18.29 0.42
CA ASP A 110 10.98 17.83 -0.90
C ASP A 110 12.13 17.14 -1.65
N PHE A 111 11.81 15.97 -2.22
CA PHE A 111 12.71 15.16 -3.02
C PHE A 111 12.02 14.74 -4.31
N SER A 112 12.80 14.63 -5.38
CA SER A 112 12.30 14.11 -6.65
C SER A 112 13.35 13.30 -7.37
N THR A 113 12.87 12.35 -8.19
CA THR A 113 13.72 11.58 -9.08
C THR A 113 14.26 12.42 -10.24
N VAL A 114 13.62 13.55 -10.59
CA VAL A 114 14.13 14.44 -11.65
C VAL A 114 15.45 15.13 -11.28
N ASN A 115 15.79 15.17 -9.98
CA ASN A 115 17.03 15.75 -9.45
C ASN A 115 18.21 14.75 -9.49
N GLY A 116 18.24 13.84 -10.46
CA GLY A 116 19.28 12.81 -10.59
C GLY A 116 18.97 11.48 -9.88
N GLY A 117 17.70 11.26 -9.53
CA GLY A 117 17.24 10.00 -8.97
C GLY A 117 17.09 8.89 -10.02
N THR A 118 17.08 7.65 -9.54
CA THR A 118 16.94 6.45 -10.39
C THR A 118 16.04 5.43 -9.73
N GLY A 119 15.50 4.50 -10.51
CA GLY A 119 14.66 3.40 -10.03
C GLY A 119 13.59 3.04 -11.03
N SER A 120 12.52 2.40 -10.56
CA SER A 120 11.43 1.97 -11.42
C SER A 120 10.09 1.88 -10.70
N ILE A 121 9.02 2.03 -11.48
CA ILE A 121 7.64 1.75 -11.09
C ILE A 121 7.15 0.57 -11.93
N THR A 122 6.58 -0.45 -11.32
CA THR A 122 5.96 -1.57 -12.01
C THR A 122 4.47 -1.55 -11.76
N ILE A 123 3.68 -1.46 -12.83
CA ILE A 123 2.23 -1.62 -12.80
C ILE A 123 1.93 -3.08 -13.10
N THR A 124 1.40 -3.80 -12.12
CA THR A 124 1.04 -5.22 -12.26
C THR A 124 -0.39 -5.42 -12.72
N LYS A 125 -1.27 -4.46 -12.41
CA LYS A 125 -2.67 -4.46 -12.89
C LYS A 125 -3.16 -3.03 -13.05
N LYS A 126 -3.85 -2.75 -14.15
CA LYS A 126 -4.57 -1.47 -14.35
C LYS A 126 -5.93 -1.70 -14.98
N THR A 127 -6.97 -1.14 -14.37
CA THR A 127 -8.32 -1.05 -14.94
C THR A 127 -8.76 0.42 -14.99
N ALA A 128 -10.01 0.68 -15.36
CA ALA A 128 -10.57 2.03 -15.33
C ALA A 128 -10.67 2.64 -13.91
N THR A 129 -10.79 1.80 -12.88
CA THR A 129 -11.08 2.24 -11.50
C THR A 129 -10.04 1.78 -10.48
N TYR A 130 -9.01 1.05 -10.92
CA TYR A 130 -8.14 0.31 -10.01
C TYR A 130 -6.73 0.13 -10.57
N MET A 131 -5.73 0.14 -9.69
CA MET A 131 -4.33 -0.10 -10.06
C MET A 131 -3.55 -0.78 -8.94
N THR A 132 -2.69 -1.74 -9.29
CA THR A 132 -1.71 -2.34 -8.36
C THR A 132 -0.31 -2.32 -8.95
N GLY A 133 0.67 -2.33 -8.06
CA GLY A 133 2.05 -2.39 -8.50
C GLY A 133 3.06 -2.28 -7.37
N THR A 134 4.32 -2.15 -7.77
CA THR A 134 5.47 -1.99 -6.89
C THR A 134 6.37 -0.87 -7.39
N PHE A 135 7.22 -0.35 -6.51
CA PHE A 135 8.21 0.64 -6.88
C PHE A 135 9.42 0.59 -5.95
N SER A 136 10.55 1.07 -6.45
CA SER A 136 11.78 1.25 -5.69
C SER A 136 12.62 2.31 -6.38
N PHE A 137 13.08 3.31 -5.62
CA PHE A 137 13.84 4.42 -6.19
C PHE A 137 14.70 5.19 -5.21
N THR A 138 15.60 5.99 -5.76
CA THR A 138 16.32 7.05 -5.07
C THR A 138 15.82 8.40 -5.56
N ALA A 139 15.61 9.33 -4.65
CA ALA A 139 15.25 10.71 -4.97
C ALA A 139 16.19 11.66 -4.25
N TYR A 140 16.39 12.83 -4.87
CA TYR A 140 17.27 13.86 -4.35
C TYR A 140 16.51 15.16 -4.14
N ASP A 141 16.98 15.96 -3.20
CA ASP A 141 16.52 17.33 -3.02
C ASP A 141 16.85 18.19 -4.25
N ALA A 142 16.36 19.43 -4.29
CA ALA A 142 16.60 20.33 -5.43
C ALA A 142 18.09 20.62 -5.68
N SER A 143 18.96 20.47 -4.67
CA SER A 143 20.40 20.62 -4.84
C SER A 143 21.09 19.39 -5.43
N GLY A 144 20.40 18.24 -5.51
CA GLY A 144 20.99 16.97 -5.94
C GLY A 144 21.94 16.34 -4.91
N THR A 145 21.95 16.84 -3.67
CA THR A 145 22.95 16.45 -2.65
C THR A 145 22.37 15.55 -1.58
N VAL A 146 21.17 15.87 -1.09
CA VAL A 146 20.49 15.09 -0.04
C VAL A 146 19.66 14.01 -0.71
N LYS A 147 19.88 12.76 -0.31
CA LYS A 147 19.25 11.58 -0.91
C LYS A 147 18.28 10.90 0.04
N ARG A 148 17.14 10.45 -0.49
CA ARG A 148 16.24 9.49 0.14
C ARG A 148 16.15 8.22 -0.70
N THR A 149 16.18 7.07 -0.03
CA THR A 149 16.05 5.77 -0.69
C THR A 149 14.71 5.15 -0.32
N LEU A 150 13.88 4.90 -1.31
CA LEU A 150 12.59 4.25 -1.18
C LEU A 150 12.69 2.82 -1.66
N THR A 151 12.49 1.85 -0.77
CA THR A 151 12.55 0.43 -1.08
C THR A 151 11.28 -0.29 -0.66
N GLU A 152 11.05 -1.48 -1.24
CA GLU A 152 9.91 -2.33 -0.89
C GLU A 152 8.56 -1.60 -1.03
N GLY A 153 8.47 -0.70 -2.02
CA GLY A 153 7.25 0.04 -2.30
C GLY A 153 6.21 -0.84 -2.97
N SER A 154 4.97 -0.80 -2.47
CA SER A 154 3.82 -1.41 -3.13
C SER A 154 2.58 -0.55 -2.98
N PHE A 155 1.71 -0.62 -3.98
CA PHE A 155 0.44 0.08 -3.97
C PHE A 155 -0.68 -0.81 -4.51
N ASN A 156 -1.85 -0.60 -3.94
CA ASN A 156 -3.13 -1.15 -4.36
C ASN A 156 -4.17 -0.05 -4.17
N VAL A 157 -4.59 0.61 -5.26
CA VAL A 157 -5.34 1.86 -5.17
C VAL A 157 -6.54 1.91 -6.11
N ASN A 158 -7.57 2.61 -5.66
CA ASN A 158 -8.65 3.04 -6.55
C ASN A 158 -8.22 4.29 -7.33
N ILE A 159 -8.60 4.33 -8.60
CA ILE A 159 -8.42 5.49 -9.48
C ILE A 159 -9.65 6.39 -9.33
N ARG A 160 -9.41 7.63 -8.89
CA ARG A 160 -10.42 8.68 -8.76
C ARG A 160 -10.38 9.57 -10.01
N GLN A 161 -11.57 9.96 -10.48
CA GLN A 161 -11.76 10.91 -11.57
C GLN A 161 -11.70 12.33 -11.03
#